data_AF-A0A2H9RA68-F1
#
_entry.id   AF-A0A2H9RA68-F1
#
_cell.length_a   1.000
_cell.length_b   1.000
_cell.length_c   1.000
_cell.angle_alpha   90.00
_cell.angle_beta   90.00
_cell.angle_gamma   90.00
#
_symmetry.space_group_name_H-M   'P 1'
#
loop_
_entity.id
_entity.type
_entity.pdbx_description
1 polymer ?
#
loop_
_entity_poly.entity_id
_entity_poly.type
_entity_poly.pdbx_seq_one_letter_code
_entity_poly.pdbx_strand_id
1 'polypeptide(L)'
;IAQVHPNTDGSFQTSVKADGPQFKAPGDYKVFANFSGLKSEIKFKFTGGDGGIVSGGETPITCPTGQTLVNGKCVVPEPKSCPTGQTLVNGKCIVPEPEKPITCPPGEELINGKCIVPEPEEEPIVCGKGTEMVNGVCQVIKDDTKKPGGACLIATAAYGTELAPQVQFLREIRDNTVMSTSSGMAFMSGFNQIYYSFSPTIADLEREHPMFQEAVRAFITPMISTLSIMTLAEDGSDAQVLGLGISVIVLNLGMYIAAPTVIGFKVHKHLKSRK
;
A
#
# COMPACT_ATOMS: atom_id res chain seq x y z
N ILE A 1 -4.62 36.99 52.03
CA ILE A 1 -4.05 35.91 51.18
C ILE A 1 -3.85 34.71 52.10
N ALA A 2 -4.46 33.56 51.81
CA ALA A 2 -4.27 32.34 52.59
C ALA A 2 -3.31 31.40 51.86
N GLN A 3 -2.33 30.85 52.58
CA GLN A 3 -1.40 29.84 52.05
C GLN A 3 -1.97 28.45 52.40
N VAL A 4 -2.21 27.63 51.37
CA VAL A 4 -2.84 26.31 51.50
C VAL A 4 -1.80 25.25 51.23
N HIS A 5 -1.68 24.27 52.13
CA HIS A 5 -0.82 23.11 51.94
C HIS A 5 -1.66 21.96 51.38
N PRO A 6 -1.28 21.36 50.25
CA PRO A 6 -1.96 20.18 49.73
C PRO A 6 -1.81 18.99 50.67
N ASN A 7 -2.84 18.14 50.71
CA ASN A 7 -2.80 16.84 51.35
C ASN A 7 -1.85 15.90 50.58
N THR A 8 -1.50 14.75 51.17
CA THR A 8 -0.65 13.73 50.56
C THR A 8 -1.22 13.12 49.27
N ASP A 9 -2.53 13.24 49.03
CA ASP A 9 -3.20 12.84 47.79
C ASP A 9 -3.28 13.98 46.75
N GLY A 10 -2.67 15.12 47.03
CA GLY A 10 -2.67 16.32 46.18
C GLY A 10 -3.93 17.18 46.30
N SER A 11 -4.94 16.78 47.08
CA SER A 11 -6.15 17.58 47.29
C SER A 11 -5.90 18.76 48.23
N PHE A 12 -6.62 19.87 48.04
CA PHE A 12 -6.57 21.00 48.96
C PHE A 12 -7.93 21.68 49.06
N GLN A 13 -8.28 22.17 50.25
CA GLN A 13 -9.47 22.98 50.48
C GLN A 13 -9.12 24.09 51.47
N THR A 14 -9.51 25.33 51.17
CA THR A 14 -9.38 26.45 52.10
C THR A 14 -10.65 27.28 52.09
N SER A 15 -10.97 27.89 53.23
CA SER A 15 -11.97 28.95 53.32
C SER A 15 -11.23 30.25 53.58
N VAL A 16 -11.52 31.28 52.77
CA VAL A 16 -10.98 32.62 52.98
C VAL A 16 -12.10 33.55 53.38
N LYS A 17 -11.91 34.26 54.50
CA LYS A 17 -12.71 35.44 54.78
C LYS A 17 -12.09 36.58 53.96
N ALA A 18 -12.84 37.11 53.00
CA ALA A 18 -12.39 38.26 52.25
C ALA A 18 -12.22 39.44 53.22
N ASP A 19 -10.98 39.92 53.38
CA ASP A 19 -10.70 41.14 54.13
C ASP A 19 -10.70 42.29 53.11
N GLY A 20 -11.83 42.96 52.99
CA GLY A 20 -12.12 43.94 51.94
C GLY A 20 -13.62 44.25 51.85
N PRO A 21 -14.04 45.20 50.97
CA PRO A 21 -15.45 45.53 50.82
C PRO A 21 -16.23 44.26 50.49
N GLN A 22 -17.26 43.97 51.28
CA GLN A 22 -18.18 42.86 51.01
C GLN A 22 -18.68 42.94 49.55
N PHE A 23 -18.91 41.79 48.92
CA PHE A 23 -19.55 41.73 47.61
C PHE A 23 -20.97 42.30 47.73
N LYS A 24 -21.12 43.61 47.48
CA LYS A 24 -22.37 44.37 47.70
C LYS A 24 -23.15 44.61 46.41
N ALA A 25 -22.50 44.53 45.25
CA ALA A 25 -23.14 44.76 43.97
C ALA A 25 -23.29 43.44 43.20
N PRO A 26 -24.44 43.17 42.56
CA PRO A 26 -24.55 42.07 41.62
C PRO A 26 -23.60 42.30 40.43
N GLY A 27 -22.89 41.27 39.99
CA GLY A 27 -21.91 41.36 38.92
C GLY A 27 -21.06 40.11 38.76
N ASP A 28 -20.20 40.12 37.74
CA ASP A 28 -19.26 39.04 37.48
C ASP A 28 -17.98 39.27 38.28
N TYR A 29 -17.63 38.29 39.12
CA TYR A 29 -16.45 38.30 39.97
C TYR A 29 -15.45 37.23 39.53
N LYS A 30 -14.17 37.53 39.73
CA LYS A 30 -13.05 36.66 39.37
C LYS A 30 -12.26 36.31 40.61
N VAL A 31 -12.02 35.03 40.81
CA VAL A 31 -11.10 34.50 41.82
C VAL A 31 -9.85 34.01 41.13
N PHE A 32 -8.72 34.55 41.54
CA PHE A 32 -7.42 34.14 41.05
C PHE A 32 -6.76 33.22 42.07
N ALA A 33 -6.41 32.00 41.66
CA ALA A 33 -5.56 31.11 42.42
C ALA A 33 -4.19 31.02 41.73
N ASN A 34 -3.12 31.26 42.48
CA ASN A 34 -1.76 31.13 41.97
C ASN A 34 -1.05 30.00 42.71
N PHE A 35 -0.48 29.05 41.98
CA PHE A 35 0.33 27.97 42.55
C PHE A 35 1.62 27.80 41.75
N SER A 36 2.76 28.05 42.40
CA SER A 36 4.10 27.87 41.82
C SER A 36 4.28 28.49 40.41
N GLY A 37 3.68 29.66 40.17
CA GLY A 37 3.74 30.38 38.89
C GLY A 37 2.56 30.12 37.94
N LEU A 38 1.78 29.06 38.14
CA LEU A 38 0.54 28.80 37.40
C LEU A 38 -0.61 29.62 37.98
N LYS A 39 -1.31 30.36 37.12
CA LYS A 39 -2.48 31.17 37.49
C LYS A 39 -3.75 30.50 36.98
N SER A 40 -4.71 30.24 37.85
CA SER A 40 -6.07 29.83 37.47
C SER A 40 -7.06 30.94 37.80
N GLU A 41 -8.01 31.15 36.90
CA GLU A 41 -9.06 32.17 37.03
C GLU A 41 -10.42 31.47 37.04
N ILE A 42 -11.16 31.63 38.14
CA ILE A 42 -12.54 31.14 38.27
C ILE A 42 -13.46 32.36 38.23
N LYS A 43 -14.36 32.39 37.25
CA LYS A 43 -15.39 33.43 37.15
C LYS A 43 -16.69 32.93 37.74
N PHE A 44 -17.33 33.73 38.59
CA PHE A 44 -18.68 33.45 39.06
C PHE A 44 -19.49 34.73 39.07
N LYS A 45 -20.79 34.61 38.79
CA LYS A 45 -21.72 35.74 38.84
C LYS A 45 -22.36 35.80 40.21
N PHE A 46 -22.19 36.91 40.90
CA PHE A 46 -22.88 37.19 42.15
C PHE A 46 -24.15 37.97 41.85
N THR A 47 -25.30 37.52 42.34
CA THR A 47 -26.60 38.13 42.03
C THR A 47 -27.11 39.09 43.12
N GLY A 48 -26.31 39.38 44.14
CA GLY A 48 -26.71 40.25 45.26
C GLY A 48 -27.48 39.50 46.36
N GLY A 49 -27.26 39.91 47.61
CA GLY A 49 -27.99 39.43 48.79
C GLY A 49 -27.68 40.33 49.99
N ASP A 50 -28.72 40.79 50.69
CA ASP A 50 -28.56 41.65 51.87
C ASP A 50 -27.79 40.90 52.97
N GLY A 51 -26.71 41.52 53.44
CA GLY A 51 -25.68 40.91 54.29
C GLY A 51 -26.13 40.54 55.70
N GLY A 52 -26.88 39.46 55.84
CA GLY A 52 -27.10 38.78 57.12
C GLY A 52 -25.92 37.87 57.49
N ILE A 53 -25.08 38.30 58.43
CA ILE A 53 -24.11 37.43 59.10
C ILE A 53 -24.88 36.56 60.10
N VAL A 54 -24.97 35.25 59.88
CA VAL A 54 -25.50 34.31 60.88
C VAL A 54 -24.32 33.77 61.70
N SER A 55 -24.12 34.38 62.86
CA SER A 55 -23.20 33.93 63.91
C SER A 55 -23.77 32.68 64.60
N GLY A 56 -22.87 31.77 64.99
CA GLY A 56 -23.19 30.43 65.45
C GLY A 56 -24.09 30.35 66.68
N GLY A 57 -24.96 29.34 66.64
CA GLY A 57 -25.66 28.72 67.77
C GLY A 57 -25.89 27.26 67.39
N GLU A 58 -25.68 26.35 68.35
CA GLU A 58 -25.78 24.90 68.18
C GLU A 58 -27.10 24.51 67.49
N THR A 59 -27.02 24.06 66.24
CA THR A 59 -28.16 23.49 65.52
C THR A 59 -28.05 21.96 65.52
N PRO A 60 -29.16 21.25 65.75
CA PRO A 60 -29.20 19.81 65.53
C PRO A 60 -28.81 19.55 64.06
N ILE A 61 -27.90 18.60 63.84
CA ILE A 61 -27.43 18.25 62.49
C ILE A 61 -28.61 17.67 61.71
N THR A 62 -29.31 18.51 60.96
CA THR A 62 -30.31 18.10 59.98
C THR A 62 -29.64 17.95 58.63
N CYS A 63 -29.69 16.73 58.10
CA CYS A 63 -29.15 16.47 56.78
C CYS A 63 -30.02 17.11 55.70
N PRO A 64 -29.42 17.64 54.61
CA PRO A 64 -30.16 18.17 53.47
C PRO A 64 -31.13 17.13 52.90
N THR A 65 -32.20 17.59 52.25
CA THR A 65 -33.22 16.74 51.62
C THR A 65 -32.59 15.62 50.79
N GLY A 66 -32.89 14.37 51.14
CA GLY A 66 -32.36 13.18 50.45
C GLY A 66 -31.15 12.51 51.10
N GLN A 67 -30.67 12.99 52.25
CA GLN A 67 -29.61 12.35 53.04
C GLN A 67 -30.12 11.90 54.41
N THR A 68 -29.56 10.81 54.93
CA THR A 68 -29.84 10.28 56.26
C THR A 68 -28.62 10.43 57.17
N LEU A 69 -28.87 10.79 58.43
CA LEU A 69 -27.82 10.95 59.45
C LEU A 69 -27.40 9.57 59.96
N VAL A 70 -26.17 9.15 59.70
CA VAL A 70 -25.59 7.90 60.21
C VAL A 70 -24.30 8.25 60.93
N ASN A 71 -24.22 7.96 62.24
CA ASN A 71 -23.05 8.24 63.10
C ASN A 71 -22.54 9.69 63.02
N GLY A 72 -23.45 10.67 63.04
CA GLY A 72 -23.10 12.09 63.00
C GLY A 72 -22.66 12.61 61.62
N LYS A 73 -22.75 11.79 60.57
CA LYS A 73 -22.43 12.17 59.19
C LYS A 73 -23.64 11.96 58.29
N CYS A 74 -23.92 12.93 57.44
CA CYS A 74 -24.98 12.81 56.44
C CYS A 74 -24.49 11.91 55.29
N VAL A 75 -25.22 10.82 55.04
CA VAL A 75 -24.96 9.89 53.94
C VAL A 75 -26.14 9.89 52.97
N VAL A 76 -25.87 9.82 51.68
CA VAL A 76 -26.91 9.60 50.67
C VAL A 76 -27.23 8.11 50.70
N PRO A 77 -28.49 7.69 50.93
CA PRO A 77 -28.84 6.28 50.84
C PRO A 77 -28.56 5.77 49.42
N GLU A 78 -27.96 4.59 49.31
CA GLU A 78 -27.67 3.97 48.02
C GLU A 78 -28.97 3.89 47.17
N PRO A 79 -28.95 4.35 45.91
CA PRO A 79 -30.14 4.37 45.08
C PRO A 79 -30.59 2.94 44.80
N LYS A 80 -31.80 2.59 45.24
CA LYS A 80 -32.43 1.27 44.99
C LYS A 80 -32.79 1.05 43.51
N SER A 81 -32.89 2.12 42.73
CA SER A 81 -33.22 2.11 41.31
C SER A 81 -32.69 3.37 40.63
N CYS A 82 -32.28 3.25 39.37
CA CYS A 82 -31.79 4.38 38.57
C CYS A 82 -32.91 4.98 37.70
N PRO A 83 -32.83 6.29 37.35
CA PRO A 83 -33.74 6.93 36.40
C PRO A 83 -33.71 6.26 35.02
N THR A 84 -34.76 6.48 34.21
CA THR A 84 -34.88 5.95 32.85
C THR A 84 -33.63 6.25 32.02
N GLY A 85 -33.00 5.20 31.48
CA GLY A 85 -31.79 5.30 30.66
C GLY A 85 -30.46 5.10 31.41
N GLN A 86 -30.50 4.79 32.71
CA GLN A 86 -29.31 4.42 33.50
C GLN A 86 -29.46 3.02 34.09
N THR A 87 -28.33 2.33 34.25
CA THR A 87 -28.26 0.99 34.87
C THR A 87 -27.54 1.06 36.21
N LEU A 88 -28.05 0.34 37.21
CA LEU A 88 -27.45 0.25 38.53
C LEU A 88 -26.33 -0.81 38.49
N VAL A 89 -25.08 -0.38 38.56
CA VAL A 89 -23.91 -1.27 38.62
C VAL A 89 -23.14 -0.95 39.91
N ASN A 90 -23.03 -1.93 40.81
CA ASN A 90 -22.34 -1.80 42.10
C ASN A 90 -22.78 -0.57 42.93
N GLY A 91 -24.11 -0.34 43.04
CA GLY A 91 -24.67 0.76 43.84
C GLY A 91 -24.58 2.15 43.19
N LYS A 92 -24.06 2.24 41.96
CA LYS A 92 -23.93 3.49 41.20
C LYS A 92 -24.70 3.43 39.89
N CYS A 93 -25.43 4.49 39.58
CA CYS A 93 -26.11 4.62 38.29
C CYS A 93 -25.11 5.03 37.22
N ILE A 94 -24.99 4.23 36.17
CA ILE A 94 -24.15 4.51 35.00
C ILE A 94 -25.03 4.67 33.75
N VAL A 95 -24.65 5.58 32.87
CA VAL A 95 -25.22 5.65 31.52
C VAL A 95 -24.46 4.62 30.67
N PRO A 96 -25.12 3.64 30.04
CA PRO A 96 -24.43 2.73 29.14
C PRO A 96 -23.83 3.53 27.98
N GLU A 97 -22.51 3.50 27.85
CA GLU A 97 -21.80 4.15 26.74
C GLU A 97 -22.15 3.40 25.44
N PRO A 98 -22.57 4.10 24.37
CA PRO A 98 -22.87 3.44 23.10
C PRO A 98 -21.60 2.76 22.59
N GLU A 99 -21.68 1.44 22.39
CA GLU A 99 -20.59 0.65 21.81
C GLU A 99 -20.20 1.27 20.47
N LYS A 100 -19.00 1.84 20.42
CA LYS A 100 -18.49 2.51 19.22
C LYS A 100 -18.40 1.45 18.11
N PRO A 101 -19.04 1.63 16.95
CA PRO A 101 -18.97 0.66 15.88
C PRO A 101 -17.52 0.51 15.42
N ILE A 102 -17.07 -0.73 15.30
CA ILE A 102 -15.71 -1.06 14.85
C ILE A 102 -15.63 -0.68 13.36
N THR A 103 -14.82 0.32 13.03
CA THR A 103 -14.52 0.71 11.65
C THR A 103 -13.06 0.40 11.35
N CYS A 104 -12.80 -0.39 10.31
CA CYS A 104 -11.44 -0.76 9.92
C CYS A 104 -10.73 0.34 9.10
N PRO A 105 -9.39 0.41 9.16
CA PRO A 105 -8.59 1.28 8.29
C PRO A 105 -8.80 0.97 6.80
N PRO A 106 -8.49 1.92 5.89
CA PRO A 106 -8.54 1.65 4.45
C PRO A 106 -7.66 0.46 4.06
N GLY A 107 -8.23 -0.52 3.35
CA GLY A 107 -7.53 -1.72 2.90
C GLY A 107 -7.70 -2.96 3.80
N GLU A 108 -8.42 -2.84 4.92
CA GLU A 108 -8.77 -3.97 5.79
C GLU A 108 -10.27 -4.21 5.80
N GLU A 109 -10.66 -5.48 5.90
CA GLU A 109 -12.05 -5.90 6.02
C GLU A 109 -12.35 -6.41 7.43
N LEU A 110 -13.54 -6.05 7.94
CA LEU A 110 -14.01 -6.52 9.25
C LEU A 110 -14.57 -7.93 9.12
N ILE A 111 -13.77 -8.93 9.50
CA ILE A 111 -14.16 -10.35 9.47
C ILE A 111 -14.10 -10.89 10.90
N ASN A 112 -15.24 -11.38 11.41
CA ASN A 112 -15.38 -11.91 12.77
C ASN A 112 -14.91 -10.95 13.89
N GLY A 113 -15.18 -9.64 13.75
CA GLY A 113 -14.80 -8.64 14.74
C GLY A 113 -13.32 -8.26 14.76
N LYS A 114 -12.55 -8.72 13.76
CA LYS A 114 -11.14 -8.35 13.57
C LYS A 114 -10.97 -7.74 12.18
N CYS A 115 -10.17 -6.68 12.10
CA CYS A 115 -9.75 -6.14 10.82
C CYS A 115 -8.63 -7.03 10.26
N ILE A 116 -8.81 -7.53 9.05
CA ILE A 116 -7.82 -8.35 8.35
C ILE A 116 -7.53 -7.75 6.99
N VAL A 117 -6.26 -7.84 6.57
CA VAL A 117 -5.87 -7.55 5.19
C VAL A 117 -6.26 -8.78 4.37
N PRO A 118 -7.09 -8.67 3.31
CA PRO A 118 -7.40 -9.79 2.45
C PRO A 118 -6.10 -10.32 1.84
N GLU A 119 -5.88 -11.63 1.98
CA GLU A 119 -4.78 -12.32 1.30
C GLU A 119 -5.02 -12.19 -0.21
N PRO A 120 -4.03 -11.75 -1.01
CA PRO A 120 -4.23 -11.61 -2.44
C PRO A 120 -4.60 -12.98 -3.02
N GLU A 121 -5.81 -13.09 -3.55
CA GLU A 121 -6.22 -14.26 -4.32
C GLU A 121 -5.20 -14.44 -5.46
N GLU A 122 -4.59 -15.63 -5.54
CA GLU A 122 -3.68 -15.98 -6.64
C GLU A 122 -4.43 -15.77 -7.95
N GLU A 123 -4.02 -14.75 -8.72
CA GLU A 123 -4.62 -14.48 -10.01
C GLU A 123 -4.50 -15.74 -10.90
N PRO A 124 -5.58 -16.19 -11.54
CA PRO A 124 -5.51 -17.36 -12.42
C PRO A 124 -4.50 -17.06 -13.54
N ILE A 125 -3.61 -18.00 -13.84
CA ILE A 125 -2.63 -17.89 -14.93
C ILE A 125 -3.37 -17.59 -16.23
N VAL A 126 -3.40 -16.35 -16.72
CA VAL A 126 -4.06 -16.01 -17.98
C VAL A 126 -3.03 -16.06 -19.10
N CYS A 127 -3.10 -17.10 -19.93
CA CYS A 127 -2.27 -17.20 -21.12
C CYS A 127 -2.53 -16.03 -22.07
N GLY A 128 -1.46 -15.38 -22.55
CA GLY A 128 -1.59 -14.24 -23.43
C GLY A 128 -2.11 -14.59 -24.83
N LYS A 129 -2.39 -13.55 -25.63
CA LYS A 129 -2.90 -13.70 -27.00
C LYS A 129 -1.98 -14.59 -27.84
N GLY A 130 -2.55 -15.60 -28.50
CA GLY A 130 -1.82 -16.58 -29.32
C GLY A 130 -1.44 -17.88 -28.60
N THR A 131 -1.75 -17.99 -27.30
CA THR A 131 -1.53 -19.20 -26.49
C THR A 131 -2.81 -19.63 -25.77
N GLU A 132 -2.96 -20.93 -25.54
CA GLU A 132 -4.03 -21.55 -24.77
C GLU A 132 -3.47 -22.29 -23.55
N MET A 133 -4.26 -22.34 -22.48
CA MET A 133 -3.90 -23.07 -21.27
C MET A 133 -4.13 -24.57 -21.48
N VAL A 134 -3.05 -25.35 -21.49
CA VAL A 134 -3.09 -26.81 -21.60
C VAL A 134 -2.26 -27.42 -20.47
N ASN A 135 -2.91 -28.12 -19.55
CA ASN A 135 -2.29 -28.73 -18.37
C ASN A 135 -1.53 -27.73 -17.47
N GLY A 136 -2.06 -26.52 -17.30
CA GLY A 136 -1.42 -25.48 -16.47
C GLY A 136 -0.21 -24.82 -17.12
N VAL A 137 0.04 -25.06 -18.42
CA VAL A 137 1.12 -24.43 -19.20
C VAL A 137 0.51 -23.75 -20.42
N CYS A 138 0.97 -22.53 -20.71
CA CYS A 138 0.58 -21.81 -21.92
C CYS A 138 1.26 -22.43 -23.15
N GLN A 139 0.46 -22.99 -24.06
CA GLN A 139 0.92 -23.58 -25.31
C GLN A 139 0.42 -22.77 -26.51
N VAL A 140 1.14 -22.78 -27.62
CA VAL A 140 0.73 -22.05 -28.84
C VAL A 140 -0.52 -22.69 -29.44
N ILE A 141 -1.54 -21.88 -29.73
CA ILE A 141 -2.73 -22.34 -30.43
C ILE A 141 -2.32 -22.79 -31.83
N LYS A 142 -2.43 -24.10 -32.11
CA LYS A 142 -2.25 -24.66 -33.45
C LYS A 142 -3.53 -24.39 -34.24
N ASP A 143 -3.64 -23.20 -34.80
CA ASP A 143 -4.78 -22.85 -35.65
C ASP A 143 -4.47 -23.26 -37.10
N ASP A 144 -5.01 -24.41 -37.52
CA ASP A 144 -4.83 -24.98 -38.87
C ASP A 144 -5.38 -24.06 -39.99
N THR A 145 -6.13 -23.01 -39.63
CA THR A 145 -6.69 -22.03 -40.58
C THR A 145 -5.82 -20.79 -40.80
N LYS A 146 -4.82 -20.54 -39.94
CA LYS A 146 -3.82 -19.49 -40.13
C LYS A 146 -2.60 -20.08 -40.84
N LYS A 147 -2.07 -19.35 -41.83
CA LYS A 147 -0.85 -19.71 -42.57
C LYS A 147 0.23 -20.24 -41.60
N PRO A 148 1.03 -21.24 -42.01
CA PRO A 148 1.96 -22.01 -41.15
C PRO A 148 3.20 -21.23 -40.66
N GLY A 149 3.09 -19.91 -40.49
CA GLY A 149 4.12 -19.07 -39.89
C GLY A 149 3.81 -18.83 -38.42
N GLY A 150 4.45 -19.60 -37.53
CA GLY A 150 4.18 -19.53 -36.08
C GLY A 150 4.37 -18.14 -35.44
N ALA A 151 3.94 -17.95 -34.20
CA ALA A 151 3.95 -16.64 -33.54
C ALA A 151 5.35 -16.21 -33.06
N CYS A 152 5.70 -14.93 -33.22
CA CYS A 152 6.94 -14.35 -32.66
C CYS A 152 6.74 -13.93 -31.19
N LEU A 153 6.38 -14.88 -30.32
CA LEU A 153 5.90 -14.64 -28.94
C LEU A 153 6.76 -13.66 -28.12
N ILE A 154 8.07 -13.87 -28.06
CA ILE A 154 9.00 -13.00 -27.30
C ILE A 154 9.00 -11.58 -27.87
N ALA A 155 9.08 -11.43 -29.19
CA ALA A 155 9.06 -10.10 -29.81
C ALA A 155 7.70 -9.41 -29.60
N THR A 156 6.61 -10.16 -29.70
CA THR A 156 5.26 -9.66 -29.42
C THR A 156 5.14 -9.16 -27.98
N ALA A 157 5.65 -9.92 -27.01
CA ALA A 157 5.63 -9.52 -25.60
C ALA A 157 6.50 -8.27 -25.38
N ALA A 158 7.72 -8.25 -25.89
CA ALA A 158 8.64 -7.12 -25.80
C ALA A 158 8.07 -5.82 -26.39
N TYR A 159 7.45 -5.87 -27.58
CA TYR A 159 6.88 -4.71 -28.28
C TYR A 159 5.39 -4.48 -27.99
N GLY A 160 4.78 -5.32 -27.16
CA GLY A 160 3.41 -5.20 -26.65
C GLY A 160 2.29 -5.60 -27.63
N THR A 161 2.56 -5.76 -28.93
CA THR A 161 1.52 -6.14 -29.90
C THR A 161 2.08 -6.90 -31.10
N GLU A 162 1.27 -7.82 -31.61
CA GLU A 162 1.53 -8.55 -32.85
C GLU A 162 1.62 -7.62 -34.07
N LEU A 163 0.98 -6.45 -33.99
CA LEU A 163 0.96 -5.44 -35.06
C LEU A 163 2.14 -4.45 -34.98
N ALA A 164 3.07 -4.64 -34.05
CA ALA A 164 4.20 -3.75 -33.90
C ALA A 164 5.08 -3.81 -35.17
N PRO A 165 5.60 -2.67 -35.67
CA PRO A 165 6.42 -2.65 -36.88
C PRO A 165 7.61 -3.60 -36.84
N GLN A 166 8.24 -3.76 -35.66
CA GLN A 166 9.37 -4.66 -35.45
C GLN A 166 8.96 -6.14 -35.59
N VAL A 167 7.78 -6.50 -35.09
CA VAL A 167 7.24 -7.86 -35.19
C VAL A 167 6.81 -8.17 -36.62
N GLN A 168 6.21 -7.20 -37.31
CA GLN A 168 5.85 -7.33 -38.71
C GLN A 168 7.08 -7.46 -39.60
N PHE A 169 8.13 -6.66 -39.36
CA PHE A 169 9.41 -6.79 -40.06
C PHE A 169 10.01 -8.20 -39.92
N LEU A 170 10.01 -8.76 -38.70
CA LEU A 170 10.47 -10.14 -38.48
C LEU A 170 9.67 -11.17 -39.29
N ARG A 171 8.35 -10.98 -39.39
CA ARG A 171 7.47 -11.84 -40.19
C ARG A 171 7.76 -11.72 -41.68
N GLU A 172 7.94 -10.51 -42.18
CA GLU A 172 8.24 -10.27 -43.59
C GLU A 172 9.55 -10.95 -43.99
N ILE A 173 10.63 -10.78 -43.20
CA ILE A 173 11.91 -11.47 -43.45
C ILE A 173 11.73 -12.99 -43.39
N ARG A 174 11.02 -13.50 -42.38
CA ARG A 174 10.79 -14.94 -42.25
C ARG A 174 10.02 -15.47 -43.45
N ASP A 175 8.87 -14.89 -43.76
CA ASP A 175 7.90 -15.44 -44.72
C ASP A 175 8.36 -15.21 -46.17
N ASN A 176 8.95 -14.05 -46.49
CA ASN A 176 9.31 -13.71 -47.86
C ASN A 176 10.75 -14.07 -48.20
N THR A 177 11.69 -13.98 -47.25
CA THR A 177 13.12 -14.20 -47.52
C THR A 177 13.59 -15.58 -47.06
N VAL A 178 13.33 -15.96 -45.80
CA VAL A 178 13.86 -17.21 -45.25
C VAL A 178 13.07 -18.41 -45.76
N MET A 179 11.75 -18.36 -45.69
CA MET A 179 10.87 -19.46 -46.10
C MET A 179 10.75 -19.61 -47.63
N SER A 180 11.27 -18.68 -48.43
CA SER A 180 11.33 -18.81 -49.89
C SER A 180 12.48 -19.70 -50.37
N THR A 181 13.36 -20.15 -49.46
CA THR A 181 14.55 -20.95 -49.78
C THR A 181 14.53 -22.31 -49.08
N SER A 182 15.18 -23.31 -49.68
CA SER A 182 15.21 -24.66 -49.10
C SER A 182 16.05 -24.69 -47.82
N SER A 183 17.21 -24.01 -47.84
CA SER A 183 18.08 -23.84 -46.68
C SER A 183 17.39 -23.11 -45.52
N GLY A 184 16.64 -22.05 -45.81
CA GLY A 184 15.91 -21.27 -44.81
C GLY A 184 14.75 -22.04 -44.17
N MET A 185 13.98 -22.81 -44.95
CA MET A 185 12.95 -23.69 -44.40
C MET A 185 13.53 -24.76 -43.45
N ALA A 186 14.65 -25.38 -43.83
CA ALA A 186 15.32 -26.38 -42.99
C ALA A 186 15.82 -25.76 -41.67
N PHE A 187 16.43 -24.58 -41.74
CA PHE A 187 16.83 -23.82 -40.55
C PHE A 187 15.64 -23.48 -39.65
N MET A 188 14.56 -22.94 -40.23
CA MET A 188 13.36 -22.55 -39.47
C MET A 188 12.67 -23.73 -38.81
N SER A 189 12.71 -24.92 -39.41
CA SER A 189 12.19 -26.14 -38.80
C SER A 189 12.91 -26.47 -37.48
N GLY A 190 14.25 -26.49 -37.50
CA GLY A 190 15.05 -26.74 -36.29
C GLY A 190 14.96 -25.62 -35.27
N PHE A 191 15.00 -24.37 -35.73
CA PHE A 191 14.86 -23.19 -34.88
C PHE A 191 13.52 -23.18 -34.14
N ASN A 192 12.41 -23.42 -34.85
CA ASN A 192 11.06 -23.41 -34.27
C ASN A 192 10.91 -24.42 -33.14
N GLN A 193 11.49 -25.62 -33.28
CA GLN A 193 11.42 -26.65 -32.24
C GLN A 193 11.99 -26.16 -30.91
N ILE A 194 13.15 -25.49 -30.96
CA ILE A 194 13.79 -24.95 -29.76
C ILE A 194 13.05 -23.70 -29.31
N TYR A 195 12.77 -22.77 -30.22
CA TYR A 195 12.10 -21.50 -29.93
C TYR A 195 10.76 -21.67 -29.21
N TYR A 196 9.88 -22.54 -29.70
CA TYR A 196 8.57 -22.75 -29.07
C TYR A 196 8.63 -23.59 -27.78
N SER A 197 9.76 -24.21 -27.45
CA SER A 197 9.92 -24.96 -26.19
C SER A 197 10.04 -24.06 -24.96
N PHE A 198 10.50 -22.81 -25.13
CA PHE A 198 10.71 -21.87 -24.03
C PHE A 198 10.02 -20.51 -24.22
N SER A 199 9.71 -20.12 -25.47
CA SER A 199 9.16 -18.78 -25.74
C SER A 199 7.83 -18.46 -25.07
N PRO A 200 6.88 -19.40 -24.81
CA PRO A 200 5.67 -19.07 -24.07
C PRO A 200 5.98 -18.59 -22.65
N THR A 201 6.80 -19.34 -21.91
CA THR A 201 7.19 -18.99 -20.53
C THR A 201 7.90 -17.64 -20.46
N ILE A 202 8.80 -17.34 -21.41
CA ILE A 202 9.48 -16.04 -21.45
C ILE A 202 8.49 -14.92 -21.77
N ALA A 203 7.59 -15.13 -22.73
CA ALA A 203 6.59 -14.13 -23.10
C ALA A 203 5.60 -13.84 -21.96
N ASP A 204 5.27 -14.83 -21.14
CA ASP A 204 4.45 -14.64 -19.93
C ASP A 204 5.25 -13.87 -18.87
N LEU A 205 6.52 -14.20 -18.64
CA LEU A 205 7.40 -13.46 -17.72
C LEU A 205 7.57 -11.99 -18.13
N GLU A 206 7.64 -11.69 -19.43
CA GLU A 206 7.66 -10.31 -19.94
C GLU A 206 6.38 -9.55 -19.59
N ARG A 207 5.21 -10.19 -19.63
CA ARG A 207 3.92 -9.56 -19.30
C ARG A 207 3.76 -9.28 -17.81
N GLU A 208 4.30 -10.15 -16.97
CA GLU A 208 4.26 -10.01 -15.51
C GLU A 208 5.23 -8.93 -14.99
N HIS A 209 6.34 -8.68 -15.71
CA HIS A 209 7.41 -7.82 -15.23
C HIS A 209 7.81 -6.76 -16.26
N PRO A 210 7.30 -5.51 -16.14
CA PRO A 210 7.60 -4.41 -17.08
C PRO A 210 9.10 -4.10 -17.22
N MET A 211 9.87 -4.24 -16.14
CA MET A 211 11.32 -4.06 -16.19
C MET A 211 12.02 -5.17 -16.98
N PHE A 212 11.52 -6.41 -16.90
CA PHE A 212 12.04 -7.52 -17.68
C PHE A 212 11.67 -7.35 -19.16
N GLN A 213 10.43 -6.95 -19.46
CA GLN A 213 10.00 -6.61 -20.83
C GLN A 213 10.94 -5.57 -21.48
N GLU A 214 11.21 -4.46 -20.81
CA GLU A 214 12.10 -3.42 -21.36
C GLU A 214 13.56 -3.91 -21.49
N ALA A 215 14.02 -4.77 -20.58
CA ALA A 215 15.32 -5.42 -20.72
C ALA A 215 15.38 -6.35 -21.94
N VAL A 216 14.37 -7.19 -22.14
CA VAL A 216 14.26 -8.07 -23.31
C VAL A 216 14.15 -7.24 -24.59
N ARG A 217 13.32 -6.19 -24.60
CA ARG A 217 13.19 -5.25 -25.71
C ARG A 217 14.53 -4.60 -26.07
N ALA A 218 15.26 -4.09 -25.08
CA ALA A 218 16.58 -3.50 -25.29
C ALA A 218 17.58 -4.55 -25.80
N PHE A 219 17.48 -5.80 -25.32
CA PHE A 219 18.33 -6.90 -25.74
C PHE A 219 18.04 -7.36 -27.17
N ILE A 220 16.78 -7.46 -27.61
CA ILE A 220 16.46 -7.99 -28.95
C ILE A 220 16.52 -6.92 -30.05
N THR A 221 16.38 -5.64 -29.72
CA THR A 221 16.34 -4.55 -30.71
C THR A 221 17.58 -4.51 -31.63
N PRO A 222 18.83 -4.64 -31.12
CA PRO A 222 19.99 -4.69 -31.99
C PRO A 222 19.99 -5.89 -32.93
N MET A 223 19.53 -7.07 -32.47
CA MET A 223 19.39 -8.26 -33.32
C MET A 223 18.42 -8.00 -34.47
N ILE A 224 17.27 -7.39 -34.18
CA ILE A 224 16.27 -7.05 -35.22
C ILE A 224 16.86 -6.06 -36.23
N SER A 225 17.66 -5.10 -35.79
CA SER A 225 18.36 -4.18 -36.69
C SER A 225 19.34 -4.92 -37.62
N THR A 226 20.09 -5.91 -37.12
CA THR A 226 21.00 -6.68 -37.99
C THR A 226 20.28 -7.52 -39.04
N LEU A 227 19.04 -7.93 -38.79
CA LEU A 227 18.23 -8.68 -39.77
C LEU A 227 17.86 -7.87 -41.02
N SER A 228 17.99 -6.54 -41.00
CA SER A 228 17.87 -5.70 -42.20
C SER A 228 18.85 -6.09 -43.31
N ILE A 229 19.99 -6.72 -42.98
CA ILE A 229 20.94 -7.26 -43.97
C ILE A 229 20.28 -8.34 -44.83
N MET A 230 19.30 -9.08 -44.29
CA MET A 230 18.59 -10.12 -45.04
C MET A 230 17.73 -9.54 -46.17
N THR A 231 17.36 -8.25 -46.14
CA THR A 231 16.62 -7.62 -47.26
C THR A 231 17.48 -7.41 -48.50
N LEU A 232 18.79 -7.65 -48.40
CA LEU A 232 19.71 -7.61 -49.54
C LEU A 232 19.71 -8.92 -50.33
N ALA A 233 19.10 -9.99 -49.81
CA ALA A 233 18.98 -11.25 -50.51
C ALA A 233 18.01 -11.11 -51.69
N GLU A 234 18.40 -11.61 -52.85
CA GLU A 234 17.49 -11.78 -53.98
C GLU A 234 16.46 -12.88 -53.69
N ASP A 235 15.23 -12.66 -54.14
CA ASP A 235 14.10 -13.56 -53.91
C ASP A 235 14.41 -14.99 -54.42
N GLY A 236 14.32 -15.97 -53.52
CA GLY A 236 14.53 -17.39 -53.82
C GLY A 236 16.00 -17.81 -53.99
N SER A 237 16.97 -16.93 -53.73
CA SER A 237 18.39 -17.25 -53.83
C SER A 237 18.93 -17.94 -52.56
N ASP A 238 18.94 -19.28 -52.57
CA ASP A 238 19.43 -20.12 -51.46
C ASP A 238 20.84 -19.74 -50.97
N ALA A 239 21.76 -19.44 -51.90
CA ALA A 239 23.14 -19.10 -51.56
C ALA A 239 23.27 -17.74 -50.85
N GLN A 240 22.49 -16.75 -51.28
CA GLN A 240 22.50 -15.42 -50.67
C GLN A 240 21.82 -15.44 -49.30
N VAL A 241 20.66 -16.08 -49.18
CA VAL A 241 19.96 -16.22 -47.89
C VAL A 241 20.83 -16.96 -46.87
N LEU A 242 21.51 -18.03 -47.29
CA LEU A 242 22.44 -18.74 -46.41
C LEU A 242 23.65 -17.87 -46.02
N GLY A 243 24.28 -17.20 -46.99
CA GLY A 243 25.45 -16.36 -46.75
C GLY A 243 25.16 -15.16 -45.86
N LEU A 244 24.06 -14.44 -46.13
CA LEU A 244 23.60 -13.32 -45.31
C LEU A 244 23.11 -13.80 -43.94
N GLY A 245 22.43 -14.95 -43.87
CA GLY A 245 22.01 -15.56 -42.61
C GLY A 245 23.19 -15.88 -41.69
N ILE A 246 24.24 -16.51 -42.22
CA ILE A 246 25.49 -16.76 -41.49
C ILE A 246 26.13 -15.44 -41.05
N SER A 247 26.14 -14.42 -41.92
CA SER A 247 26.70 -13.11 -41.60
C SER A 247 25.96 -12.44 -40.43
N VAL A 248 24.63 -12.51 -40.41
CA VAL A 248 23.79 -12.01 -39.32
C VAL A 248 24.07 -12.77 -38.02
N ILE A 249 24.18 -14.11 -38.06
CA ILE A 249 24.50 -14.92 -36.88
C ILE A 249 25.86 -14.51 -36.31
N VAL A 250 26.89 -14.40 -37.16
CA VAL A 250 28.24 -13.97 -36.74
C VAL A 250 28.22 -12.56 -36.13
N LEU A 251 27.48 -11.63 -36.73
CA LEU A 251 27.35 -10.27 -36.22
C LEU A 251 26.69 -10.24 -34.84
N ASN A 252 25.63 -11.03 -34.63
CA ASN A 252 24.95 -11.16 -33.34
C ASN A 252 25.86 -11.82 -32.29
N LEU A 253 26.59 -12.89 -32.64
CA LEU A 253 27.56 -13.51 -31.74
C LEU A 253 28.66 -12.52 -31.34
N GLY A 254 29.16 -11.72 -32.28
CA GLY A 254 30.12 -10.65 -32.00
C GLY A 254 29.56 -9.62 -31.03
N MET A 255 28.30 -9.21 -31.22
CA MET A 255 27.65 -8.20 -30.39
C MET A 255 27.31 -8.71 -28.98
N TYR A 256 26.76 -9.91 -28.83
CA TYR A 256 26.30 -10.43 -27.53
C TYR A 256 27.35 -11.19 -26.74
N ILE A 257 28.39 -11.72 -27.39
CA ILE A 257 29.43 -12.50 -26.71
C ILE A 257 30.75 -11.73 -26.69
N ALA A 258 31.28 -11.35 -27.86
CA ALA A 258 32.63 -10.80 -27.94
C ALA A 258 32.74 -9.39 -27.31
N ALA A 259 31.78 -8.49 -27.58
CA ALA A 259 31.83 -7.14 -27.01
C ALA A 259 31.72 -7.15 -25.46
N PRO A 260 30.75 -7.83 -24.82
CA PRO A 260 30.67 -7.90 -23.36
C PRO A 260 31.89 -8.57 -22.72
N THR A 261 32.45 -9.63 -23.33
CA THR A 261 33.64 -10.30 -22.78
C THR A 261 34.88 -9.40 -22.80
N VAL A 262 35.11 -8.65 -23.89
CA VAL A 262 36.23 -7.70 -23.96
C VAL A 262 36.06 -6.55 -22.96
N ILE A 263 34.84 -6.01 -22.83
CA ILE A 263 34.53 -4.96 -21.85
C ILE A 263 34.76 -5.50 -20.43
N GLY A 264 34.26 -6.69 -20.12
CA GLY A 264 34.43 -7.35 -18.83
C GLY A 264 35.91 -7.57 -18.48
N PHE A 265 36.72 -8.06 -19.43
CA PHE A 265 38.16 -8.22 -19.23
C PHE A 265 38.87 -6.89 -18.98
N LYS A 266 38.50 -5.84 -19.73
CA LYS A 266 39.09 -4.50 -19.58
C LYS A 266 38.73 -3.89 -18.22
N VAL A 267 37.47 -4.02 -17.79
CA VAL A 267 37.01 -3.59 -16.46
C VAL A 267 37.73 -4.37 -15.36
N HIS A 268 37.83 -5.69 -15.48
CA HIS A 268 38.55 -6.52 -14.52
C HIS A 268 40.03 -6.11 -14.41
N LYS A 269 40.70 -5.90 -15.54
CA LYS A 269 42.09 -5.43 -15.58
C LYS A 269 42.25 -4.05 -14.94
N HIS A 270 41.33 -3.12 -15.19
CA HIS A 270 41.33 -1.79 -14.56
C HIS A 270 41.09 -1.86 -13.05
N LEU A 271 40.17 -2.70 -12.58
CA LEU A 271 39.91 -2.89 -11.15
C LEU A 271 41.11 -3.54 -10.45
N LYS A 272 41.76 -4.52 -11.09
CA LYS A 272 42.98 -5.17 -10.56
C LYS A 272 44.18 -4.23 -10.52
N SER A 273 44.30 -3.29 -11.47
CA SER A 273 45.38 -2.30 -11.49
C SER A 273 45.19 -1.14 -10.50
N ARG A 274 44.00 -1.00 -9.88
CA ARG A 274 43.69 0.03 -8.88
C ARG A 274 43.79 -0.47 -7.43
N LYS A 275 43.97 -1.78 -7.22
CA LYS A 275 44.33 -2.39 -5.94
C LYS A 275 45.84 -2.57 -5.88
#